data_AF-A0A2C9KLI5-F1
#
_entry.id   AF-A0A2C9KLI5-F1
#
_cell.length_a   1.000
_cell.length_b   1.000
_cell.length_c   1.000
_cell.angle_alpha   90.00
_cell.angle_beta   90.00
_cell.angle_gamma   90.00
#
_symmetry.space_group_name_H-M   'P 1'
#
loop_
_entity.id
_entity.type
_entity.pdbx_description
1 polymer ?
#
loop_
_entity_poly.entity_id
_entity_poly.type
_entity_poly.pdbx_seq_one_letter_code
_entity_poly.pdbx_strand_id
1 'polypeptide(L)'
;VYLGSHLVHTLDQVSGDNSPLSINIRTPEQPGQAHIVVAVYDQFGFVYTDSIFLKFNQLILLDLQWLVLAPFIAMIIILLVNHGFPAKDLLPVTFPSKSK
;
A
#
# COMPACT_ATOMS: atom_id res chain seq x y z
N VAL A 1 14.08 9.94 14.77
CA VAL A 1 13.41 9.19 13.68
C VAL A 1 12.58 10.16 12.87
N TYR A 2 12.87 10.23 11.58
CA TYR A 2 12.20 11.08 10.61
C TYR A 2 11.35 10.24 9.67
N LEU A 3 10.24 10.79 9.20
CA LEU A 3 9.42 10.26 8.13
C LEU A 3 9.37 11.34 7.04
N GLY A 4 10.09 11.10 5.94
CA GLY A 4 10.41 12.16 4.98
C GLY A 4 11.19 13.29 5.65
N SER A 5 10.66 14.52 5.56
CA SER A 5 11.22 15.72 6.22
C SER A 5 10.71 15.96 7.65
N HIS A 6 9.77 15.15 8.14
CA HIS A 6 9.13 15.37 9.43
C HIS A 6 9.79 14.53 10.53
N LEU A 7 10.15 15.17 11.63
CA LEU A 7 10.58 14.47 12.85
C LEU A 7 9.35 13.85 13.52
N VAL A 8 9.31 12.52 13.60
CA VAL A 8 8.17 11.78 14.18
C VAL A 8 8.46 11.31 15.59
N HIS A 9 9.72 11.06 15.92
CA HIS A 9 10.12 10.58 17.23
C HIS A 9 11.55 10.98 17.57
N THR A 10 11.76 11.44 18.80
CA THR A 10 13.08 11.73 19.38
C THR A 10 13.20 11.00 20.71
N LEU A 11 14.38 10.45 20.95
CA LEU A 11 14.72 9.79 22.20
C LEU A 11 16.01 10.46 22.70
N ASP A 12 15.97 11.04 23.89
CA ASP A 12 17.04 11.92 24.38
C ASP A 12 18.30 11.14 24.81
N GLN A 13 18.14 9.91 25.30
CA GLN A 13 19.26 9.04 25.69
C GLN A 13 18.94 7.57 25.40
N VAL A 14 19.83 6.92 24.64
CA VAL A 14 19.80 5.46 24.44
C VAL A 14 20.88 4.87 25.34
N SER A 15 20.46 4.13 26.38
CA SER A 15 21.39 3.36 27.19
C SER A 15 22.05 2.32 26.30
N GLY A 16 23.38 2.30 26.25
CA GLY A 16 24.19 1.39 25.42
C GLY A 16 24.17 -0.06 25.90
N ASP A 17 23.02 -0.55 26.34
CA ASP A 17 22.82 -1.97 26.52
C ASP A 17 22.65 -2.60 25.13
N ASN A 18 23.34 -3.69 24.84
CA ASN A 18 23.34 -4.34 23.52
C ASN A 18 21.99 -4.99 23.17
N SER A 19 20.93 -4.67 23.91
CA SER A 19 19.57 -5.09 23.66
C SER A 19 18.98 -4.36 22.46
N PRO A 20 18.20 -5.04 21.60
CA PRO A 20 17.50 -4.39 20.50
C PRO A 20 16.51 -3.35 21.01
N LEU A 21 16.69 -2.09 20.62
CA LEU A 21 15.78 -1.00 20.95
C LEU A 21 14.55 -1.05 20.03
N SER A 22 13.37 -1.18 20.63
CA SER A 22 12.09 -1.14 19.90
C SER A 22 11.44 0.23 20.04
N ILE A 23 11.16 0.89 18.91
CA ILE A 23 10.53 2.22 18.86
C ILE A 23 9.20 2.11 18.15
N ASN A 24 8.13 2.53 18.83
CA ASN A 24 6.80 2.63 18.24
C ASN A 24 6.58 4.05 17.70
N ILE A 25 6.38 4.16 16.39
CA ILE A 25 6.09 5.43 15.71
C ILE A 25 4.66 5.42 15.16
N ARG A 26 4.00 6.58 15.16
CA ARG A 26 2.68 6.71 14.51
C ARG A 26 2.87 6.76 13.00
N THR A 27 2.19 5.85 12.30
CA THR A 27 2.19 5.82 10.84
C THR A 27 1.10 6.77 10.30
N PRO A 28 1.31 7.40 9.13
CA PRO A 28 0.28 8.20 8.49
C PRO A 28 -0.93 7.34 8.12
N GLU A 29 -2.14 7.87 8.30
CA GLU A 29 -3.40 7.17 7.97
C GLU A 29 -3.67 7.14 6.46
N GLN A 30 -3.07 8.07 5.71
CA GLN A 30 -3.27 8.19 4.28
C GLN A 30 -2.48 7.11 3.51
N PRO A 31 -3.08 6.50 2.47
CA PRO A 31 -2.41 5.53 1.62
C PRO A 31 -1.23 6.19 0.90
N GLY A 32 -0.06 5.55 0.91
CA GLY A 32 1.13 6.17 0.36
C GLY A 32 2.42 5.39 0.60
N GLN A 33 3.52 6.01 0.16
CA GLN A 33 4.87 5.51 0.44
C GLN A 33 5.51 6.47 1.44
N ALA A 34 6.21 5.94 2.43
CA ALA A 34 7.02 6.77 3.30
C ALA A 34 8.44 6.24 3.41
N HIS A 35 9.35 7.19 3.60
CA HIS A 35 10.75 6.93 3.84
C HIS A 35 11.05 7.26 5.29
N ILE A 36 11.42 6.25 6.07
CA ILE A 36 11.79 6.42 7.46
C ILE A 36 13.30 6.55 7.52
N VAL A 37 13.79 7.61 8.15
CA VAL A 37 15.23 7.81 8.41
C VAL A 37 15.46 7.78 9.92
N VAL A 38 16.28 6.86 10.37
CA VAL A 38 16.75 6.79 11.75
C VAL A 38 18.11 7.45 11.80
N ALA A 39 18.24 8.50 12.61
CA ALA A 39 19.48 9.20 12.86
C ALA A 39 19.86 9.00 14.32
N VAL A 40 21.07 8.52 14.57
CA VAL A 40 21.66 8.33 15.90
C VAL A 40 22.84 9.27 16.03
N TYR A 41 22.85 10.04 17.12
CA TYR A 41 23.89 11.01 17.43
C TYR A 41 24.76 10.46 18.55
N ASP A 42 26.06 10.42 18.32
CA ASP A 42 27.04 10.09 19.34
C ASP A 42 27.36 11.33 20.20
N GLN A 43 27.90 11.12 21.40
CA GLN A 43 28.34 12.18 22.33
C GLN A 43 29.40 13.11 21.71
N PHE A 44 30.14 12.62 20.71
CA PHE A 44 31.15 13.39 19.98
C PHE A 44 30.57 14.16 18.78
N GLY A 45 29.25 14.11 18.57
CA GLY A 45 28.56 14.80 17.47
C GLY A 45 28.58 14.05 16.14
N PHE A 46 29.05 12.80 16.10
CA PHE A 46 28.93 11.95 14.92
C PHE A 46 27.48 11.52 14.70
N VAL A 47 27.09 11.47 13.42
CA VAL A 47 25.74 11.07 13.01
C VAL A 47 25.82 9.79 12.21
N TYR A 48 25.08 8.78 12.66
CA TYR A 48 24.82 7.56 11.92
C TYR A 48 23.37 7.58 11.44
N THR A 49 23.17 7.47 10.14
CA THR A 49 21.83 7.43 9.53
C THR A 49 21.61 6.13 8.79
N ASP A 50 20.45 5.53 9.01
CA ASP A 50 19.94 4.42 8.20
C ASP A 50 18.50 4.73 7.76
N SER A 51 18.06 4.11 6.67
CA SER A 51 16.76 4.40 6.09
C SER A 51 16.00 3.18 5.59
N ILE A 52 14.70 3.18 5.84
CA ILE A 52 13.79 2.09 5.52
C ILE A 52 12.62 2.64 4.70
N PHE A 53 12.32 1.97 3.59
CA PHE A 53 11.18 2.29 2.74
C PHE A 53 9.98 1.45 3.12
N LEU A 54 8.87 2.10 3.50
CA LEU A 54 7.61 1.45 3.83
C LEU A 54 6.49 1.91 2.88
N LYS A 55 5.60 0.98 2.55
CA LYS A 55 4.41 1.24 1.74
C LYS A 55 3.18 1.00 2.60
N PHE A 56 2.35 2.02 2.77
CA PHE A 56 1.16 1.99 3.59
C PHE A 56 -0.08 1.84 2.73
N ASN A 57 -0.97 0.96 3.18
CA ASN A 57 -2.36 0.88 2.73
C ASN A 57 -2.53 0.71 1.21
N GLN A 58 -1.77 -0.21 0.62
CA GLN A 58 -1.81 -0.52 -0.82
C GLN A 58 -3.13 -1.17 -1.27
N LEU A 59 -3.85 -1.82 -0.36
CA LEU A 59 -5.13 -2.49 -0.64
C LEU A 59 -6.20 -1.50 -1.10
N ILE A 60 -6.29 -0.33 -0.47
CA ILE A 60 -7.26 0.71 -0.86
C ILE A 60 -6.96 1.25 -2.26
N LEU A 61 -5.68 1.39 -2.61
CA LEU A 61 -5.26 1.85 -3.93
C LEU A 61 -5.67 0.85 -5.03
N LEU A 62 -5.55 -0.44 -4.75
CA LEU A 62 -6.00 -1.50 -5.66
C LEU A 62 -7.52 -1.49 -5.82
N ASP A 63 -8.26 -1.39 -4.72
CA ASP A 63 -9.73 -1.35 -4.75
C ASP A 63 -10.25 -0.11 -5.50
N LEU A 64 -9.59 1.04 -5.33
CA LEU A 64 -9.93 2.25 -6.08
C LEU A 64 -9.71 2.06 -7.59
N GLN A 65 -8.64 1.38 -7.99
CA GLN A 65 -8.40 1.07 -9.40
C GLN A 65 -9.50 0.17 -9.97
N TRP A 66 -9.93 -0.85 -9.22
CA TRP A 66 -11.06 -1.68 -9.61
C TRP A 66 -12.39 -0.91 -9.69
N LEU A 67 -12.63 0.02 -8.76
CA LEU A 67 -13.83 0.84 -8.74
C LEU A 67 -13.94 1.75 -9.97
N VAL A 68 -12.82 2.31 -10.43
CA VAL A 68 -12.77 3.13 -11.66
C VAL A 68 -12.81 2.27 -12.93
N LEU A 69 -12.19 1.09 -12.91
CA LEU A 69 -12.11 0.20 -14.08
C LEU A 69 -13.42 -0.57 -14.33
N ALA A 70 -14.17 -0.92 -13.28
CA ALA A 70 -15.42 -1.66 -13.37
C ALA A 70 -16.46 -1.06 -14.34
N PRO A 71 -16.80 0.25 -14.29
CA PRO A 71 -17.76 0.84 -15.23
C PRO A 71 -17.26 0.82 -16.68
N PHE A 72 -15.95 0.96 -16.91
CA PHE A 72 -15.36 0.86 -18.24
C PHE A 72 -15.48 -0.56 -18.81
N ILE A 73 -15.15 -1.57 -18.00
CA ILE A 73 -15.34 -2.98 -18.38
C ILE A 73 -16.81 -3.27 -18.68
N ALA A 74 -17.73 -2.81 -17.83
CA ALA A 74 -19.17 -2.98 -18.02
C ALA A 74 -19.66 -2.37 -19.33
N MET A 75 -19.19 -1.15 -19.68
CA MET A 75 -19.53 -0.50 -20.94
C MET A 75 -19.09 -1.33 -22.16
N ILE A 76 -17.86 -1.86 -22.15
CA ILE A 76 -17.35 -2.70 -23.23
C ILE A 76 -18.18 -3.99 -23.36
N ILE A 77 -18.51 -4.63 -22.23
CA ILE A 77 -19.36 -5.83 -22.23
C ILE A 77 -20.74 -5.52 -22.81
N ILE A 78 -21.37 -4.40 -22.43
CA ILE A 78 -22.67 -3.98 -22.97
C ILE A 78 -22.59 -3.74 -24.48
N LEU A 79 -21.54 -3.07 -24.96
CA LEU A 79 -21.34 -2.84 -26.39
C LEU A 79 -21.16 -4.16 -27.16
N LEU A 80 -20.35 -5.08 -26.64
CA LEU A 80 -20.16 -6.40 -27.25
C LEU A 80 -21.47 -7.18 -27.33
N VAL A 81 -22.26 -7.19 -26.25
CA VAL A 81 -23.58 -7.83 -26.23
C VAL A 81 -24.54 -7.19 -27.24
N ASN A 82 -24.59 -5.86 -27.32
CA ASN A 82 -25.41 -5.14 -28.29
C ASN A 82 -24.98 -5.39 -29.75
N HIS A 83 -23.68 -5.62 -30.00
CA HIS A 83 -23.13 -5.94 -31.31
C HIS A 83 -23.20 -7.45 -31.66
N GLY A 84 -23.93 -8.24 -30.87
CA GLY A 84 -24.23 -9.64 -31.17
C GLY A 84 -23.20 -10.64 -30.63
N PHE A 85 -22.26 -10.20 -29.79
CA PHE A 85 -21.35 -11.11 -29.10
C PHE A 85 -22.11 -11.80 -27.94
N PRO A 86 -22.11 -13.13 -27.87
CA PRO A 86 -22.98 -13.84 -26.92
C PRO A 86 -22.48 -13.67 -25.49
N ALA A 87 -23.38 -13.25 -24.59
CA ALA A 87 -23.08 -12.98 -23.17
C ALA A 87 -22.45 -14.16 -22.41
N LYS A 88 -22.61 -15.38 -22.93
CA LYS A 88 -22.02 -16.62 -22.37
C LYS A 88 -20.49 -16.65 -22.42
N ASP A 89 -19.88 -15.93 -23.36
CA ASP A 89 -18.43 -15.89 -23.56
C ASP A 89 -17.77 -14.68 -22.86
N LEU A 90 -18.59 -13.77 -22.31
CA LEU A 90 -18.16 -12.49 -21.72
C LEU A 90 -18.28 -12.46 -20.20
N LEU A 91 -19.18 -13.26 -19.62
CA LEU A 91 -19.40 -13.34 -18.18
C LEU A 91 -19.08 -14.75 -17.69
N PRO A 92 -18.49 -14.91 -16.49
CA PRO A 92 -18.29 -16.22 -15.89
C PRO A 92 -19.62 -16.73 -15.35
N VAL A 93 -20.50 -17.16 -16.25
CA VAL A 93 -21.80 -17.74 -15.93
C VAL A 93 -21.74 -19.25 -16.09
N THR A 94 -21.93 -19.97 -14.99
CA THR A 94 -22.11 -21.42 -15.00
C THR A 94 -23.51 -21.73 -15.52
N PHE A 95 -23.66 -21.90 -16.84
CA PHE A 95 -24.89 -22.41 -17.40
C PHE A 95 -25.05 -23.88 -17.01
N PRO A 96 -26.13 -24.28 -16.32
CA PRO A 96 -26.39 -25.69 -16.08
C PRO A 96 -26.63 -26.36 -17.44
N SER A 97 -25.74 -27.28 -17.82
CA SER A 97 -25.93 -28.06 -19.04
C SER A 97 -27.22 -28.86 -18.90
N LYS A 98 -28.21 -28.61 -19.75
CA LYS A 98 -29.36 -29.52 -19.87
C LYS A 98 -28.83 -30.86 -20.36
N SER A 99 -28.73 -31.81 -19.44
CA SER A 99 -28.56 -33.23 -19.75
C SER A 99 -29.73 -33.65 -20.62
N LYS A 100 -29.41 -34.14 -21.83
CA LYS A 100 -30.35 -34.69 -22.79
C LYS A 100 -30.18 -36.20 -22.79
#